data_AF-A0A4S1GKP1-F1
#
_entry.id   AF-A0A4S1GKP1-F1
#
_cell.length_a   1.000
_cell.length_b   1.000
_cell.length_c   1.000
_cell.angle_alpha   90.00
_cell.angle_beta   90.00
_cell.angle_gamma   90.00
#
_symmetry.space_group_name_H-M   'P 1'
#
loop_
_entity.id
_entity.type
_entity.pdbx_description
1 polymer ?
#
loop_
_entity_poly.entity_id
_entity_poly.type
_entity_poly.pdbx_seq_one_letter_code
_entity_poly.pdbx_strand_id
1 'polypeptide(L)'
;MSLLTPQMAAAEDYRLGPQDKLNIGVAAWQTVDGTFRDWSAINGEYSVGPGGTLSVPFVGSLQAAGKTTAEIASAIGLALQRKLALPDKPEASVEMAPTCSTRAMNMWNSSI
;
A
#
# COMPACT_ATOMS: atom_id res chain seq x y z
N MET A 1 -2.71 13.39 -32.26
CA MET A 1 -2.49 13.75 -30.84
C MET A 1 -2.93 12.58 -29.99
N SER A 2 -2.00 11.69 -29.61
CA SER A 2 -2.32 10.61 -28.66
C SER A 2 -2.22 11.15 -27.25
N LEU A 3 -3.36 11.23 -26.56
CA LEU A 3 -3.41 11.45 -25.13
C LEU A 3 -2.94 10.15 -24.47
N LEU A 4 -1.79 10.19 -23.80
CA LEU A 4 -1.39 9.19 -22.83
C LEU A 4 -2.40 9.28 -21.69
N THR A 5 -3.45 8.47 -21.74
CA THR A 5 -4.30 8.22 -20.58
C THR A 5 -3.40 7.68 -19.48
N PRO A 6 -3.31 8.33 -18.30
CA PRO A 6 -2.75 7.65 -17.14
C PRO A 6 -3.65 6.44 -16.92
N GLN A 7 -3.09 5.25 -17.14
CA GLN A 7 -3.72 4.01 -16.75
C GLN A 7 -3.71 4.03 -15.22
N MET A 8 -4.73 4.67 -14.66
CA MET A 8 -5.15 4.46 -13.29
C MET A 8 -5.43 2.98 -13.23
N ALA A 9 -4.44 2.19 -12.82
CA ALA A 9 -4.59 0.78 -12.53
C ALA A 9 -5.49 0.71 -11.30
N ALA A 10 -6.79 0.92 -11.52
CA ALA A 10 -7.81 0.41 -10.64
C ALA A 10 -7.46 -1.08 -10.51
N ALA A 11 -7.12 -1.46 -9.29
CA ALA A 11 -6.73 -2.81 -8.92
C ALA A 11 -7.93 -3.76 -9.09
N GLU A 12 -8.31 -4.02 -10.33
CA GLU A 12 -9.33 -4.99 -10.70
C GLU A 12 -8.75 -6.37 -10.40
N ASP A 13 -9.24 -6.96 -9.29
CA ASP A 13 -9.05 -8.32 -8.81
C ASP A 13 -7.62 -8.90 -8.79
N TYR A 14 -6.58 -8.06 -8.70
CA TYR A 14 -5.24 -8.57 -8.41
C TYR A 14 -5.18 -9.09 -6.98
N ARG A 15 -5.12 -10.41 -6.88
CA ARG A 15 -4.92 -11.12 -5.60
C ARG A 15 -3.44 -11.15 -5.31
N LEU A 16 -3.09 -10.70 -4.12
CA LEU A 16 -1.74 -10.71 -3.63
C LEU A 16 -1.23 -12.15 -3.52
N GLY A 17 0.00 -12.37 -3.98
CA GLY A 17 0.73 -13.62 -3.85
C GLY A 17 1.81 -13.56 -2.76
N PRO A 18 2.39 -14.71 -2.39
CA PRO A 18 3.60 -14.73 -1.58
C PRO A 18 4.74 -14.04 -2.34
N GLN A 19 5.61 -13.32 -1.61
CA GLN A 19 6.75 -12.55 -2.15
C GLN A 19 6.39 -11.26 -2.91
N ASP A 20 5.12 -10.86 -2.93
CA ASP A 20 4.71 -9.56 -3.48
C ASP A 20 5.23 -8.39 -2.64
N LYS A 21 5.61 -7.30 -3.31
CA LYS A 21 6.02 -6.03 -2.70
C LYS A 21 4.88 -5.02 -2.77
N LEU A 22 4.50 -4.51 -1.61
CA LEU A 22 3.39 -3.59 -1.43
C LEU A 22 3.89 -2.31 -0.79
N ASN A 23 3.53 -1.19 -1.39
CA ASN A 23 3.68 0.10 -0.77
C ASN A 23 2.41 0.39 0.04
N ILE A 24 2.54 0.57 1.34
CA ILE A 24 1.42 0.86 2.24
C ILE A 24 1.55 2.31 2.67
N GLY A 25 0.51 3.09 2.41
CA GLY A 25 0.34 4.44 2.91
C GLY A 25 -0.82 4.51 3.90
N VAL A 26 -0.63 5.16 5.05
CA VAL A 26 -1.72 5.40 6.01
C VAL A 26 -1.86 6.89 6.22
N ALA A 27 -3.08 7.40 6.03
CA ALA A 27 -3.47 8.77 6.28
C ALA A 27 -4.64 8.78 7.27
N ALA A 28 -4.49 9.47 8.40
CA ALA A 28 -5.59 9.67 9.34
C ALA A 28 -5.75 11.14 9.64
N TRP A 29 -6.94 11.66 9.39
CA TRP A 29 -7.30 13.00 9.79
C TRP A 29 -7.63 13.00 11.30
N GLN A 30 -6.97 13.85 12.09
CA GLN A 30 -7.36 14.06 13.50
C GLN A 30 -8.31 15.25 13.56
N THR A 31 -9.62 14.99 13.47
CA THR A 31 -10.65 16.04 13.52
C THR A 31 -10.63 16.83 14.83
N VAL A 32 -10.13 16.22 15.92
CA VAL A 32 -10.02 16.84 17.25
C VAL A 32 -8.93 17.91 17.35
N ASP A 33 -7.87 17.78 16.56
CA ASP A 33 -6.68 18.64 16.68
C ASP A 33 -6.44 19.45 15.38
N GLY A 34 -7.13 19.10 14.30
CA GLY A 34 -6.94 19.71 12.98
C GLY A 34 -5.58 19.38 12.35
N THR A 35 -4.87 18.38 12.89
CA THR A 35 -3.51 18.03 12.48
C THR A 35 -3.46 16.66 11.80
N PHE A 36 -2.54 16.52 10.84
CA PHE A 36 -2.15 15.21 10.33
C PHE A 36 -1.28 14.52 11.36
N ARG A 37 -1.69 13.31 11.77
CA ARG A 37 -0.79 12.43 12.51
C ARG A 37 0.28 11.94 11.55
N ASP A 38 1.55 12.03 11.97
CA ASP A 38 2.63 11.41 11.22
C ASP A 38 2.48 9.88 11.32
N TRP A 39 2.41 9.26 10.15
CA TRP A 39 2.31 7.81 10.00
C TRP A 39 3.56 7.24 9.34
N SER A 40 4.68 7.97 9.33
CA SER A 40 5.92 7.57 8.64
C SER A 40 6.48 6.24 9.17
N ALA A 41 6.15 5.86 10.40
CA ALA A 41 6.48 4.55 10.96
C ALA A 41 5.71 3.37 10.34
N ILE A 42 4.57 3.64 9.70
CA ILE A 42 3.74 2.64 8.99
C ILE A 42 3.86 2.82 7.47
N ASN A 43 4.06 4.05 6.98
CA ASN A 43 4.19 4.31 5.57
C ASN A 43 5.51 3.74 5.05
N GLY A 44 5.45 2.88 4.04
CA GLY A 44 6.65 2.26 3.49
C GLY A 44 6.38 1.04 2.63
N GLU A 45 7.46 0.40 2.20
CA GLU A 45 7.39 -0.84 1.44
C GLU A 45 7.42 -2.06 2.36
N TYR A 46 6.47 -2.96 2.13
CA TYR A 46 6.32 -4.21 2.82
C TYR A 46 6.34 -5.35 1.83
N SER A 47 6.83 -6.50 2.26
CA SER A 47 6.84 -7.71 1.43
C SER A 47 5.96 -8.77 2.06
N VAL A 48 5.17 -9.45 1.25
CA VAL A 48 4.36 -10.59 1.67
C VAL A 48 5.30 -11.77 1.90
N GLY A 49 5.27 -12.33 3.12
CA GLY A 49 6.08 -13.50 3.47
C GLY A 49 5.70 -14.74 2.65
N PRO A 50 6.53 -15.79 2.68
CA PRO A 50 6.28 -17.04 1.94
C PRO A 50 4.98 -17.75 2.35
N GLY A 51 4.48 -17.50 3.57
CA GLY A 51 3.17 -17.99 4.04
C GLY A 51 1.98 -17.14 3.58
N GLY A 52 2.20 -16.09 2.77
CA GLY A 52 1.15 -15.16 2.37
C GLY A 52 0.81 -14.11 3.45
N THR A 53 1.63 -14.00 4.49
CA THR A 53 1.42 -13.08 5.61
C THR A 53 2.21 -11.79 5.43
N LEU A 54 1.55 -10.66 5.64
CA LEU A 54 2.12 -9.32 5.65
C LEU A 54 2.32 -8.86 7.11
N SER A 55 3.50 -8.40 7.46
CA SER A 55 3.79 -7.87 8.80
C SER A 55 3.76 -6.35 8.76
N VAL A 56 2.80 -5.74 9.45
CA VAL A 56 2.64 -4.29 9.53
C VAL A 56 2.81 -3.84 10.99
N PRO A 57 3.61 -2.82 11.29
CA PRO A 57 3.76 -2.29 12.65
C PRO A 57 2.40 -1.84 13.20
N PHE A 58 2.22 -1.98 14.53
CA PHE A 58 0.98 -1.74 15.29
C PHE A 58 -0.18 -2.71 15.00
N VAL A 59 -0.31 -3.17 13.75
CA VAL A 59 -1.35 -4.12 13.32
C VAL A 59 -0.95 -5.57 13.60
N GLY A 60 0.30 -5.92 13.34
CA GLY A 60 0.84 -7.28 13.45
C GLY A 60 0.86 -8.02 12.11
N SER A 61 0.75 -9.34 12.15
CA SER A 61 0.72 -10.20 10.97
C SER A 61 -0.71 -10.34 10.43
N LEU A 62 -0.91 -9.96 9.16
CA LEU A 62 -2.18 -10.07 8.44
C LEU A 62 -2.04 -11.04 7.27
N GLN A 63 -3.12 -11.77 6.96
CA GLN A 63 -3.13 -12.60 5.76
C GLN A 63 -3.40 -11.76 4.51
N ALA A 64 -2.37 -11.63 3.67
CA ALA A 64 -2.41 -10.92 2.40
C ALA A 64 -2.72 -11.85 1.23
N ALA A 65 -2.20 -13.08 1.23
CA ALA A 65 -2.38 -13.95 0.08
C ALA A 65 -3.85 -14.29 -0.17
N GLY A 66 -4.27 -14.15 -1.42
CA GLY A 66 -5.64 -14.37 -1.86
C GLY A 66 -6.59 -13.19 -1.62
N LYS A 67 -6.14 -12.13 -0.93
CA LYS A 67 -6.88 -10.88 -0.74
C LYS A 67 -6.43 -9.80 -1.73
N THR A 68 -7.30 -8.84 -1.94
CA THR A 68 -7.01 -7.63 -2.71
C THR A 68 -6.30 -6.58 -1.84
N THR A 69 -5.58 -5.66 -2.46
CA THR A 69 -4.95 -4.53 -1.75
C THR A 69 -5.98 -3.69 -0.98
N ALA A 70 -7.17 -3.47 -1.53
CA ALA A 70 -8.26 -2.73 -0.89
C ALA A 70 -8.77 -3.39 0.40
N GLU A 71 -8.92 -4.71 0.41
CA GLU A 71 -9.29 -5.47 1.61
C GLU A 71 -8.21 -5.38 2.69
N ILE A 72 -6.94 -5.44 2.29
CA ILE A 72 -5.81 -5.29 3.21
C ILE A 72 -5.78 -3.87 3.79
N ALA A 73 -6.00 -2.86 2.96
CA ALA A 73 -6.07 -1.46 3.39
C ALA A 73 -7.18 -1.28 4.45
N SER A 74 -8.39 -1.77 4.17
CA SER A 74 -9.50 -1.73 5.14
C SER A 74 -9.18 -2.48 6.44
N ALA A 75 -8.54 -3.65 6.35
CA ALA A 75 -8.15 -4.42 7.53
C ALA A 75 -7.10 -3.70 8.38
N ILE A 76 -6.12 -3.07 7.75
CA ILE A 76 -5.09 -2.25 8.42
C ILE A 76 -5.75 -1.06 9.14
N GLY A 77 -6.63 -0.32 8.46
CA GLY A 77 -7.32 0.82 9.06
C GLY A 77 -8.13 0.45 10.30
N LEU A 78 -8.89 -0.66 10.24
CA LEU A 78 -9.66 -1.18 11.38
C LEU A 78 -8.76 -1.66 12.53
N ALA A 79 -7.67 -2.35 12.21
CA ALA A 79 -6.74 -2.84 13.23
C ALA A 79 -6.04 -1.68 13.95
N LEU A 80 -5.62 -0.65 13.21
CA LEU A 80 -5.03 0.57 13.77
C LEU A 80 -6.02 1.31 14.66
N GLN A 81 -7.27 1.48 14.21
CA GLN A 81 -8.31 2.10 15.02
C GLN A 81 -8.46 1.41 16.38
N ARG A 82 -8.53 0.07 16.38
CA ARG A 82 -8.68 -0.72 17.62
C ARG A 82 -7.44 -0.68 18.50
N LYS A 83 -6.25 -0.78 17.90
CA LYS A 83 -4.98 -0.85 18.63
C LYS A 83 -4.57 0.48 19.24
N LEU A 84 -4.87 1.58 18.55
CA LEU A 84 -4.52 2.93 18.97
C LEU A 84 -5.71 3.65 19.64
N ALA A 85 -6.85 2.98 19.80
CA ALA A 85 -8.09 3.51 20.36
C ALA A 85 -8.48 4.87 19.73
N LEU A 86 -8.31 4.98 18.41
CA LEU A 86 -8.58 6.23 17.71
C LEU A 86 -10.10 6.47 17.61
N PRO A 87 -10.55 7.72 17.80
CA PRO A 87 -11.97 8.06 17.71
C PRO A 87 -12.49 7.89 16.28
N ASP A 88 -11.67 8.15 15.27
CA ASP A 88 -12.00 8.02 13.85
C ASP A 88 -11.16 6.90 13.19
N LYS A 89 -11.70 6.31 12.12
CA LYS A 89 -11.04 5.21 11.42
C LYS A 89 -9.96 5.81 10.50
N PRO A 90 -8.68 5.47 10.67
CA PRO A 90 -7.64 5.92 9.77
C PRO A 90 -7.87 5.32 8.36
N GLU A 91 -7.65 6.12 7.32
CA GLU A 91 -7.66 5.63 5.95
C GLU A 91 -6.30 5.04 5.62
N ALA A 92 -6.28 3.77 5.25
CA ALA A 92 -5.08 3.14 4.72
C ALA A 92 -5.29 2.94 3.21
N SER A 93 -4.26 3.27 2.44
CA SER A 93 -4.12 2.97 1.02
C SER A 93 -3.00 1.95 0.86
N VAL A 94 -3.26 0.88 0.12
CA VAL A 94 -2.27 -0.14 -0.18
C VAL A 94 -2.15 -0.23 -1.69
N GLU A 95 -0.93 -0.04 -2.18
CA GLU A 95 -0.61 0.01 -3.58
C GLU A 95 0.47 -1.04 -3.87
N MET A 96 0.46 -1.63 -5.07
CA MET A 96 1.61 -2.43 -5.48
C MET A 96 2.79 -1.52 -5.72
N ALA A 97 3.95 -1.88 -5.16
CA ALA A 97 5.15 -1.09 -5.41
C ALA A 97 5.45 -1.12 -6.93
N PRO A 98 5.58 0.03 -7.60
CA PRO A 98 5.96 0.05 -9.00
C PRO A 98 7.35 -0.55 -9.08
N THR A 99 7.45 -1.79 -9.58
CA THR A 99 8.75 -2.34 -9.91
C THR A 99 9.25 -1.52 -11.09
N CYS A 100 10.16 -0.59 -10.80
CA CYS A 100 10.85 0.15 -11.84
C CYS A 100 11.63 -0.88 -12.66
N SER A 101 11.07 -1.30 -13.80
CA SER A 101 11.75 -2.15 -14.75
C SER A 101 12.88 -1.32 -15.36
N THR A 102 14.10 -1.57 -14.88
CA THR A 102 15.37 -0.98 -15.34
C THR A 102 15.62 -1.11 -16.86
N ARG A 103 14.73 -1.79 -17.60
CA ARG A 103 14.81 -1.93 -19.06
C ARG A 103 14.41 -0.67 -19.84
N ALA A 104 13.71 0.29 -19.23
CA ALA A 104 13.35 1.54 -19.89
C ALA A 104 14.52 2.53 -20.01
N MET A 105 15.52 2.44 -19.12
CA MET A 105 16.65 3.39 -19.09
C MET A 105 17.66 3.11 -20.21
N ASN A 106 17.84 1.85 -20.60
CA ASN A 106 18.85 1.45 -21.59
C ASN A 106 18.41 1.67 -23.04
N MET A 107 17.14 2.03 -23.28
CA MET A 107 16.62 2.29 -24.63
C MET A 107 16.90 3.72 -25.11
N TRP A 108 17.23 4.65 -24.19
CA TRP A 108 17.62 6.02 -24.52
C TRP A 108 19.09 6.17 -24.93
N ASN A 109 19.98 5.28 -24.46
CA ASN A 109 21.42 5.39 -24.72
C ASN A 109 21.89 4.71 -26.02
N SER A 110 20.97 4.15 -26.81
CA SER A 110 21.27 3.53 -28.12
C SER A 110 20.77 4.37 -29.30
N SER A 111 20.44 5.64 -29.08
CA SER A 111 20.06 6.58 -30.16
C SER A 111 20.85 7.89 -30.12
N ILE A 112 22.03 7.91 -29.52
CA ILE A 112 23.01 8.99 -29.64
C ILE A 112 24.24 8.47 -30.38
#